data_AF-A0A5S3PT20-F1
#
_entry.id   AF-A0A5S3PT20-F1
#
_cell.length_a   1.000
_cell.length_b   1.000
_cell.length_c   1.000
_cell.angle_alpha   90.00
_cell.angle_beta   90.00
_cell.angle_gamma   90.00
#
_symmetry.space_group_name_H-M   'P 1'
#
loop_
_entity.id
_entity.type
_entity.pdbx_description
1 polymer ?
#
loop_
_entity_poly.entity_id
_entity_poly.type
_entity_poly.pdbx_seq_one_letter_code
_entity_poly.pdbx_strand_id
1 'polypeptide(L)'
;MSFRLQKRIKLGKGFGLNISKFGISPSLRTKRGSISSKGYSIRTGISGFTYRKNFKKSKNSGCLLVMCIPFFLVLFVFSCSSESGSTPCRDTNCANYTSQAAAQADFNADPDCRNDLDADNDGIACEEPGNSVKDCASTSNCGCSGKNKSPCEADPCCQWIVGEGCNCG
;
A
#
# COMPACT_ATOMS: atom_id res chain seq x y z
N MET A 1 16.85 -53.78 -12.88
CA MET A 1 16.99 -52.35 -12.51
C MET A 1 15.87 -51.57 -13.20
N SER A 2 14.99 -50.90 -12.46
CA SER A 2 13.84 -50.19 -13.05
C SER A 2 14.28 -48.88 -13.70
N PHE A 3 13.99 -48.69 -15.00
CA PHE A 3 14.21 -47.42 -15.68
C PHE A 3 13.20 -46.39 -15.18
N ARG A 4 13.69 -45.40 -14.42
CA ARG A 4 12.88 -44.24 -14.01
C ARG A 4 12.92 -43.18 -15.10
N LEU A 5 11.81 -43.04 -15.83
CA LEU A 5 11.62 -41.92 -16.76
C LEU A 5 11.39 -40.64 -15.95
N GLN A 6 12.47 -39.88 -15.75
CA GLN A 6 12.46 -38.55 -15.14
C GLN A 6 13.08 -37.56 -16.14
N LYS A 7 12.26 -36.64 -16.67
CA LYS A 7 12.72 -35.62 -17.63
C LYS A 7 12.67 -34.26 -16.97
N ARG A 8 13.80 -33.53 -16.97
CA ARG A 8 13.86 -32.16 -16.47
C ARG A 8 13.75 -31.16 -17.61
N ILE A 9 12.78 -30.26 -17.56
CA ILE A 9 12.68 -29.10 -18.45
C ILE A 9 13.43 -27.94 -17.80
N LYS A 10 14.36 -27.33 -18.51
CA LYS A 10 15.11 -26.14 -18.05
C LYS A 10 14.34 -24.89 -18.48
N LEU A 11 14.03 -24.02 -17.52
CA LEU A 11 13.27 -22.79 -17.75
C LEU A 11 14.15 -21.52 -17.69
N GLY A 12 15.47 -21.68 -17.51
CA GLY A 12 16.44 -20.59 -17.45
C GLY A 12 17.01 -20.33 -16.05
N LYS A 13 18.21 -19.75 -15.98
CA LYS A 13 18.92 -19.34 -14.74
C LYS A 13 18.97 -20.40 -13.62
N GLY A 14 19.00 -21.68 -14.01
CA GLY A 14 19.05 -22.81 -13.07
C GLY A 14 17.68 -23.30 -12.59
N PHE A 15 16.59 -22.60 -12.88
CA PHE A 15 15.22 -23.06 -12.63
C PHE A 15 14.82 -24.15 -13.64
N GLY A 16 14.02 -25.11 -13.19
CA GLY A 16 13.53 -26.17 -14.05
C GLY A 16 12.52 -27.08 -13.37
N LEU A 17 11.68 -27.71 -14.17
CA LEU A 17 10.61 -28.60 -13.71
C LEU A 17 11.03 -30.05 -13.98
N ASN A 18 10.94 -30.90 -12.95
CA ASN A 18 11.11 -32.34 -13.12
C ASN A 18 9.75 -32.98 -13.36
N ILE A 19 9.62 -33.65 -14.50
CA ILE A 19 8.44 -34.40 -14.88
C ILE A 19 8.72 -35.88 -14.62
N SER A 20 7.83 -36.53 -13.88
CA SER A 20 7.89 -37.96 -13.57
C SER A 20 6.49 -38.57 -13.68
N LYS A 21 6.40 -39.91 -13.64
CA LYS A 21 5.11 -40.64 -13.68
C LYS A 21 4.10 -40.18 -12.61
N PHE A 22 4.58 -39.58 -11.51
CA PHE A 22 3.76 -39.14 -10.38
C PHE A 22 3.60 -37.61 -10.28
N GLY A 23 3.98 -36.85 -11.31
CA GLY A 23 3.71 -35.41 -11.39
C GLY A 23 4.92 -34.53 -11.69
N ILE A 24 4.65 -33.22 -11.68
CA ILE A 24 5.59 -32.13 -12.00
C ILE A 24 6.13 -31.53 -10.68
N SER A 25 7.44 -31.36 -10.58
CA SER A 25 8.08 -30.80 -9.37
C SER A 25 9.08 -29.70 -9.73
N PRO A 26 8.91 -28.47 -9.23
CA PRO A 26 9.88 -27.41 -9.46
C PRO A 26 11.21 -27.69 -8.76
N SER A 27 12.30 -27.26 -9.39
CA SER A 27 13.67 -27.36 -8.90
C SER A 27 14.50 -26.17 -9.33
N LEU A 28 15.18 -25.53 -8.38
CA LEU A 28 16.15 -24.48 -8.65
C LEU A 28 17.55 -25.03 -8.37
N ARG A 29 18.48 -24.86 -9.32
CA ARG A 29 19.88 -25.28 -9.18
C ARG A 29 20.79 -24.07 -9.30
N THR A 30 21.55 -23.80 -8.25
CA THR A 30 22.51 -22.69 -8.16
C THR A 30 23.93 -23.22 -8.04
N LYS A 31 24.95 -22.35 -8.10
CA LYS A 31 26.36 -22.74 -7.90
C LYS A 31 26.59 -23.36 -6.50
N ARG A 32 25.85 -22.90 -5.50
CA ARG A 32 25.96 -23.33 -4.09
C ARG A 32 25.11 -24.55 -3.75
N GLY A 33 24.18 -24.98 -4.60
CA GLY A 33 23.25 -26.05 -4.23
C GLY A 33 22.07 -26.27 -5.15
N SER A 34 21.10 -27.06 -4.69
CA SER A 34 19.80 -27.19 -5.34
C SER A 34 18.67 -27.23 -4.34
N ILE A 35 17.54 -26.61 -4.67
CA ILE A 35 16.31 -26.65 -3.89
C ILE A 35 15.20 -27.27 -4.75
N SER A 36 14.38 -28.12 -4.16
CA SER A 36 13.25 -28.76 -4.82
C SER A 36 12.15 -29.06 -3.80
N SER A 37 10.96 -29.39 -4.29
CA SER A 37 9.86 -29.84 -3.45
C SER A 37 10.17 -31.09 -2.61
N LYS A 38 11.21 -31.85 -2.97
CA LYS A 38 11.62 -33.07 -2.26
C LYS A 38 12.70 -32.81 -1.21
N GLY A 39 13.32 -31.63 -1.21
CA GLY A 39 14.47 -31.34 -0.36
C GLY A 39 15.46 -30.37 -0.99
N TYR A 40 16.55 -30.13 -0.28
CA TYR A 40 17.62 -29.25 -0.70
C TYR A 40 19.01 -29.88 -0.51
N SER A 41 19.97 -29.41 -1.29
CA SER A 41 21.38 -29.74 -1.16
C SER A 41 22.25 -28.50 -1.21
N ILE A 42 23.30 -28.47 -0.40
CA ILE A 42 24.29 -27.39 -0.32
C ILE A 42 25.68 -28.00 -0.54
N ARG A 43 26.45 -27.39 -1.44
CA ARG A 43 27.86 -27.72 -1.64
C ARG A 43 28.66 -26.94 -0.61
N THR A 44 29.33 -27.64 0.30
CA THR A 44 30.09 -27.01 1.40
C THR A 44 31.46 -26.49 0.97
N GLY A 45 31.86 -26.71 -0.30
CA GLY A 45 33.16 -26.30 -0.85
C GLY A 45 34.28 -27.35 -0.68
N ILE A 46 34.08 -28.35 0.17
CA ILE A 46 35.01 -29.47 0.36
C ILE A 46 34.70 -30.55 -0.68
N SER A 47 35.71 -31.00 -1.43
CA SER A 47 35.56 -32.08 -2.42
C SER A 47 34.95 -33.32 -1.80
N GLY A 48 33.78 -33.74 -2.30
CA GLY A 48 33.06 -34.92 -1.84
C GLY A 48 32.09 -34.69 -0.67
N PHE A 49 32.11 -33.53 -0.01
CA PHE A 49 31.16 -33.23 1.07
C PHE A 49 30.01 -32.35 0.55
N THR A 50 28.80 -32.91 0.57
CA THR A 50 27.57 -32.17 0.25
C THR A 50 26.53 -32.45 1.31
N TYR A 51 25.98 -31.40 1.90
CA TYR A 51 24.88 -31.54 2.83
C TYR A 51 23.58 -31.68 2.04
N ARG A 52 22.81 -32.75 2.31
CA ARG A 52 21.52 -33.00 1.68
C ARG A 52 20.47 -33.31 2.74
N LYS A 53 19.34 -32.60 2.67
CA LYS A 53 18.16 -32.90 3.48
C LYS A 53 16.96 -33.11 2.56
N ASN A 54 16.26 -34.21 2.77
CA ASN A 54 14.99 -34.49 2.11
C ASN A 54 13.86 -34.09 3.06
N PHE A 55 12.82 -33.44 2.53
CA PHE A 55 11.65 -33.10 3.31
C PHE A 55 10.78 -34.35 3.51
N LYS A 56 10.31 -34.59 4.73
CA LYS A 56 9.36 -35.67 5.00
C LYS A 56 8.02 -35.31 4.33
N LYS A 57 7.54 -36.18 3.45
CA LYS A 57 6.23 -36.01 2.81
C LYS A 57 5.15 -36.26 3.88
N SER A 58 4.54 -35.19 4.39
CA SER A 58 3.36 -35.32 5.27
C SER A 58 2.22 -35.97 4.50
N LYS A 59 1.57 -36.97 5.12
CA LYS A 59 0.58 -37.85 4.47
C LYS A 59 -0.79 -37.17 4.28
N ASN A 60 -1.02 -36.01 4.90
CA ASN A 60 -2.24 -35.23 4.74
C ASN A 60 -1.91 -33.74 4.98
N SER A 61 -2.18 -32.88 3.99
CA SER A 61 -2.30 -31.39 4.05
C SER A 61 -1.60 -30.59 2.93
N GLY A 62 -1.02 -31.25 1.91
CA GLY A 62 -0.23 -30.55 0.88
C GLY A 62 -1.01 -29.76 -0.19
N CYS A 63 -2.33 -29.90 -0.30
CA CYS A 63 -3.13 -29.19 -1.31
C CYS A 63 -3.71 -27.86 -0.77
N LEU A 64 -4.06 -27.82 0.51
CA LEU A 64 -4.70 -26.65 1.11
C LEU A 64 -3.71 -25.47 1.23
N LEU A 65 -2.46 -25.75 1.58
CA LEU A 65 -1.40 -24.73 1.67
C LEU A 65 -1.03 -24.13 0.31
N VAL A 66 -1.09 -24.94 -0.77
CA VAL A 66 -0.79 -24.49 -2.15
C VAL A 66 -1.94 -23.69 -2.76
N MET A 67 -3.18 -23.88 -2.29
CA MET A 67 -4.34 -23.06 -2.66
C MET A 67 -4.44 -21.77 -1.82
N CYS A 68 -4.13 -21.85 -0.52
CA CYS A 68 -4.22 -20.70 0.37
C CYS A 68 -3.09 -19.68 0.17
N ILE A 69 -1.86 -20.10 -0.18
CA ILE A 69 -0.77 -19.15 -0.45
C ILE A 69 -1.08 -18.17 -1.60
N PRO A 70 -1.48 -18.61 -2.82
CA PRO A 70 -1.80 -17.67 -3.88
C PRO A 70 -3.06 -16.87 -3.55
N PHE A 71 -4.03 -17.42 -2.83
CA PHE A 71 -5.22 -16.67 -2.39
C PHE A 71 -4.87 -15.57 -1.39
N PHE A 72 -4.05 -15.86 -0.38
CA PHE A 72 -3.53 -14.86 0.55
C PHE A 72 -2.60 -13.86 -0.13
N LEU A 73 -1.80 -14.27 -1.10
CA LEU A 73 -0.91 -13.39 -1.85
C LEU A 73 -1.73 -12.46 -2.77
N VAL A 74 -2.81 -12.95 -3.38
CA VAL A 74 -3.77 -12.13 -4.14
C VAL A 74 -4.51 -11.16 -3.20
N LEU A 75 -4.96 -11.59 -2.02
CA LEU A 75 -5.56 -10.71 -1.02
C LEU A 75 -4.58 -9.64 -0.51
N PHE A 76 -3.31 -9.99 -0.31
CA PHE A 76 -2.27 -9.06 0.12
C PHE A 76 -1.90 -8.05 -0.97
N VAL A 77 -1.89 -8.48 -2.24
CA VAL A 77 -1.71 -7.57 -3.38
C VAL A 77 -2.95 -6.68 -3.55
N PHE A 78 -4.17 -7.17 -3.32
CA PHE A 78 -5.38 -6.34 -3.34
C PHE A 78 -5.41 -5.30 -2.21
N SER A 79 -4.85 -5.65 -1.05
CA SER A 79 -4.67 -4.72 0.08
C SER A 79 -3.52 -3.71 -0.13
N CYS A 80 -2.70 -3.89 -1.16
CA CYS A 80 -1.61 -2.99 -1.56
C CYS A 80 -1.79 -2.48 -3.00
N SER A 81 -3.00 -2.58 -3.54
CA SER A 81 -3.44 -1.60 -4.52
C SER A 81 -3.84 -0.39 -3.70
N SER A 82 -2.87 0.50 -3.45
CA SER A 82 -3.19 1.91 -3.42
C SER A 82 -3.90 2.16 -4.74
N GLU A 83 -5.22 2.07 -4.70
CA GLU A 83 -6.03 2.86 -5.58
C GLU A 83 -5.54 4.29 -5.41
N SER A 84 -4.63 4.68 -6.30
CA SER A 84 -4.63 6.00 -6.88
C SER A 84 -5.95 6.17 -7.65
N GLY A 85 -7.07 6.01 -6.92
CA GLY A 85 -8.16 6.95 -7.05
C GLY A 85 -7.51 8.27 -6.73
N SER A 86 -7.17 9.00 -7.78
CA SER A 86 -6.99 10.42 -7.70
C SER A 86 -8.25 10.98 -7.06
N THR A 87 -8.32 11.00 -5.73
CA THR A 87 -8.87 12.16 -5.06
C THR A 87 -8.03 13.28 -5.65
N PRO A 88 -8.58 14.14 -6.53
CA PRO A 88 -7.82 15.30 -6.94
C PRO A 88 -7.42 15.96 -5.62
N CYS A 89 -6.11 16.15 -5.40
CA CYS A 89 -5.64 16.98 -4.31
C CYS A 89 -6.48 18.25 -4.41
N ARG A 90 -7.33 18.48 -3.40
CA ARG A 90 -8.32 19.52 -3.49
C ARG A 90 -7.54 20.80 -3.23
N ASP A 91 -7.31 21.59 -4.28
CA ASP A 91 -6.58 22.84 -4.17
C ASP A 91 -7.21 23.70 -3.07
N THR A 92 -6.47 23.89 -1.99
CA THR A 92 -6.96 24.57 -0.79
C THR A 92 -5.87 25.50 -0.33
N ASN A 93 -6.12 26.78 -0.50
CA ASN A 93 -5.23 27.79 0.02
C ASN A 93 -5.45 28.01 1.52
N CYS A 94 -4.51 28.66 2.19
CA CYS A 94 -4.59 29.03 3.60
C CYS A 94 -5.87 29.82 3.96
N ALA A 95 -6.39 30.62 3.02
CA ALA A 95 -7.65 31.34 3.18
C ALA A 95 -8.90 30.46 3.32
N ASN A 96 -8.80 29.14 3.13
CA ASN A 96 -9.88 28.18 3.38
C ASN A 96 -9.89 27.64 4.82
N TYR A 97 -8.85 27.94 5.59
CA TYR A 97 -8.71 27.51 6.97
C TYR A 97 -9.08 28.64 7.92
N THR A 98 -9.67 28.25 9.05
CA THR A 98 -10.09 29.14 10.14
C THR A 98 -8.97 29.41 11.15
N SER A 99 -7.90 28.62 11.12
CA SER A 99 -6.72 28.78 11.98
C SER A 99 -5.48 28.13 11.35
N GLN A 100 -4.29 28.69 11.62
CA GLN A 100 -3.02 28.11 11.16
C GLN A 100 -2.86 26.67 11.66
N ALA A 101 -3.29 26.39 12.89
CA ALA A 101 -3.25 25.05 13.47
C ALA A 101 -4.10 24.03 12.68
N ALA A 102 -5.24 24.45 12.13
CA ALA A 102 -6.06 23.59 11.27
C ALA A 102 -5.38 23.34 9.91
N ALA A 103 -4.77 24.37 9.32
CA ALA A 103 -4.01 24.22 8.08
C ALA A 103 -2.81 23.28 8.26
N GLN A 104 -2.08 23.42 9.37
CA GLN A 104 -0.97 22.54 9.71
C GLN A 104 -1.41 21.09 9.95
N ALA A 105 -2.57 20.89 10.58
CA ALA A 105 -3.11 19.54 10.80
C ALA A 105 -3.39 18.84 9.46
N ASP A 106 -3.95 19.56 8.49
CA ASP A 106 -4.20 19.06 7.14
C ASP A 106 -2.90 18.84 6.34
N PHE A 107 -1.92 19.74 6.44
CA PHE A 107 -0.60 19.57 5.84
C PHE A 107 0.15 18.34 6.40
N ASN A 108 0.09 18.14 7.71
CA ASN A 108 0.68 16.98 8.36
C ASN A 108 -0.03 15.67 8.00
N ALA A 109 -1.32 15.73 7.69
CA ALA A 109 -2.09 14.57 7.26
C ALA A 109 -1.70 14.12 5.84
N ASP A 110 -1.58 15.07 4.91
CA ASP A 110 -1.29 14.81 3.49
C ASP A 110 -0.30 15.84 2.89
N PRO A 111 1.02 15.75 3.19
CA PRO A 111 2.01 16.73 2.74
C PRO A 111 2.19 16.74 1.22
N ASP A 112 2.00 15.60 0.56
CA ASP A 112 2.11 15.49 -0.90
C ASP A 112 0.98 16.24 -1.64
N CYS A 113 -0.22 16.32 -1.03
CA CYS A 113 -1.39 16.96 -1.64
C CYS A 113 -1.62 18.40 -1.17
N ARG A 114 -1.05 18.80 -0.03
CA ARG A 114 -1.26 20.12 0.58
C ARG A 114 -0.01 20.98 0.54
N ASN A 115 0.93 20.68 -0.36
CA ASN A 115 2.16 21.46 -0.54
C ASN A 115 1.90 22.91 -1.04
N ASP A 116 0.65 23.24 -1.37
CA ASP A 116 0.18 24.59 -1.65
C ASP A 116 0.02 25.45 -0.38
N LEU A 117 0.01 24.86 0.81
CA LEU A 117 -0.08 25.55 2.10
C LEU A 117 1.26 26.06 2.65
N ASP A 118 2.37 25.51 2.17
CA ASP A 118 3.74 25.78 2.61
C ASP A 118 4.57 26.26 1.39
N ALA A 119 4.64 27.58 1.20
CA ALA A 119 5.20 28.17 -0.01
C ALA A 119 6.73 28.13 -0.03
N ASP A 120 7.37 28.22 1.12
CA ASP A 120 8.83 28.21 1.29
C ASP A 120 9.40 26.83 1.65
N ASN A 121 8.52 25.84 1.86
CA ASN A 121 8.82 24.44 2.16
C ASN A 121 9.61 24.29 3.47
N ASP A 122 9.33 25.12 4.47
CA ASP A 122 9.98 25.09 5.78
C ASP A 122 9.33 24.07 6.76
N GLY A 123 8.22 23.45 6.34
CA GLY A 123 7.46 22.45 7.07
C GLY A 123 6.38 23.03 7.97
N ILE A 124 6.20 24.35 7.97
CA ILE A 124 5.09 25.06 8.59
C ILE A 124 4.12 25.48 7.47
N ALA A 125 2.82 25.42 7.75
CA ALA A 125 1.79 25.86 6.82
C ALA A 125 1.25 27.25 7.22
N CYS A 126 1.05 28.12 6.24
CA CYS A 126 0.33 29.39 6.37
C CYS A 126 0.94 30.41 7.36
N GLU A 127 2.25 30.40 7.53
CA GLU A 127 3.05 31.29 8.40
C GLU A 127 3.38 32.63 7.73
N GLU A 128 3.41 32.70 6.40
CA GLU A 128 3.78 33.93 5.70
C GLU A 128 2.77 35.08 5.80
N PRO A 129 3.25 36.33 5.92
CA PRO A 129 2.41 37.53 5.84
C PRO A 129 1.85 37.68 4.42
N GLY A 130 0.64 37.17 4.22
CA GLY A 130 -0.06 37.12 2.93
C GLY A 130 -0.68 35.76 2.63
N ASN A 131 -0.21 34.70 3.30
CA ASN A 131 -0.77 33.35 3.27
C ASN A 131 -1.45 33.00 4.60
N SER A 132 -2.04 34.00 5.24
CA SER A 132 -2.70 33.82 6.54
C SER A 132 -4.07 33.19 6.38
N VAL A 133 -4.42 32.36 7.35
CA VAL A 133 -5.76 31.82 7.52
C VAL A 133 -6.82 32.91 7.61
N LYS A 134 -8.04 32.62 7.14
CA LYS A 134 -9.15 33.55 7.32
C LYS A 134 -9.56 33.53 8.79
N ASP A 135 -9.45 34.68 9.44
CA ASP A 135 -10.10 34.95 10.72
C ASP A 135 -11.62 35.02 10.49
N CYS A 136 -12.25 33.85 10.40
CA CYS A 136 -13.70 33.76 10.39
C CYS A 136 -14.22 34.20 11.76
N ALA A 137 -15.01 35.27 11.80
CA ALA A 137 -15.65 35.70 13.02
C ALA A 137 -16.57 34.56 13.53
N SER A 138 -16.21 33.92 14.63
CA SER A 138 -17.01 32.85 15.27
C SER A 138 -18.25 33.37 16.01
N THR A 139 -18.59 34.64 15.80
CA THR A 139 -19.79 35.26 16.36
C THR A 139 -20.97 35.10 15.39
N SER A 140 -22.20 35.24 15.91
CA SER A 140 -23.47 35.14 15.16
C SER A 140 -23.61 36.10 13.95
N ASN A 141 -22.57 36.90 13.65
CA ASN A 141 -22.53 37.91 12.60
C ASN A 141 -21.59 37.54 11.44
N CYS A 142 -21.18 36.27 11.32
CA CYS A 142 -20.33 35.74 10.25
C CYS A 142 -20.96 35.79 8.84
N GLY A 143 -22.20 36.29 8.70
CA GLY A 143 -22.91 36.39 7.42
C GLY A 143 -23.37 35.06 6.82
N CYS A 144 -23.33 33.96 7.58
CA CYS A 144 -23.81 32.63 7.15
C CYS A 144 -25.33 32.46 7.34
N SER A 145 -25.94 33.20 8.26
CA SER A 145 -27.36 33.05 8.61
C SER A 145 -28.28 33.35 7.42
N GLY A 146 -29.19 32.42 7.11
CA GLY A 146 -30.17 32.56 6.03
C GLY A 146 -29.70 32.14 4.65
N LYS A 147 -28.46 31.66 4.49
CA LYS A 147 -27.99 31.06 3.23
C LYS A 147 -28.60 29.67 3.03
N ASN A 148 -28.97 29.34 1.79
CA ASN A 148 -29.35 27.98 1.39
C ASN A 148 -28.12 27.05 1.35
N LYS A 149 -28.32 25.73 1.26
CA LYS A 149 -27.25 24.73 1.31
C LYS A 149 -26.06 25.02 0.37
N SER A 150 -26.34 25.28 -0.90
CA SER A 150 -25.29 25.54 -1.90
C SER A 150 -24.44 26.78 -1.61
N PRO A 151 -25.02 27.98 -1.34
CA PRO A 151 -24.20 29.14 -0.98
C PRO A 151 -23.55 29.03 0.40
N CYS A 152 -24.08 28.19 1.30
CA CYS A 152 -23.44 27.91 2.59
C CYS A 152 -22.14 27.12 2.42
N GLU A 153 -22.17 26.03 1.65
CA GLU A 153 -21.01 25.18 1.38
C GLU A 153 -19.93 25.85 0.51
N ALA A 154 -20.27 26.98 -0.13
CA ALA A 154 -19.34 27.79 -0.91
C ALA A 154 -18.48 28.73 -0.06
N ASP A 155 -18.91 29.05 1.16
CA ASP A 155 -18.19 29.94 2.06
C ASP A 155 -17.35 29.14 3.06
N PRO A 156 -16.03 29.34 3.15
CA PRO A 156 -15.16 28.58 4.04
C PRO A 156 -15.37 28.88 5.53
N CYS A 157 -16.17 29.90 5.87
CA CYS A 157 -16.54 30.24 7.26
C CYS A 157 -17.94 29.73 7.66
N CYS A 158 -18.60 28.98 6.77
CA CYS A 158 -19.97 28.53 6.93
C CYS A 158 -20.08 27.01 6.82
N GLN A 159 -20.80 26.40 7.75
CA GLN A 159 -21.07 24.97 7.76
C GLN A 159 -22.59 24.70 7.71
N TRP A 160 -22.99 23.80 6.82
CA TRP A 160 -24.39 23.37 6.74
C TRP A 160 -24.67 22.25 7.74
N ILE A 161 -25.55 22.50 8.70
CA ILE A 161 -26.01 21.51 9.67
C ILE A 161 -27.45 21.11 9.33
N VAL A 162 -27.68 19.81 9.13
CA VAL A 162 -29.02 19.29 8.79
C VAL A 162 -29.99 19.55 9.95
N GLY A 163 -31.00 20.38 9.72
CA GLY A 163 -32.02 20.75 10.71
C GLY A 163 -31.83 22.12 11.34
N GLU A 164 -30.60 22.66 11.38
CA GLU A 164 -30.31 24.00 11.93
C GLU A 164 -30.05 25.05 10.84
N GLY A 165 -29.66 24.63 9.64
CA GLY A 165 -29.35 25.52 8.52
C GLY A 165 -27.86 25.88 8.44
N CYS A 166 -27.55 27.04 7.88
CA CYS A 166 -26.18 27.50 7.67
C CYS A 166 -25.66 28.27 8.90
N ASN A 167 -24.62 27.74 9.54
CA ASN A 167 -24.01 28.30 10.75
C ASN A 167 -22.54 28.71 10.51
N CYS A 168 -22.01 29.57 11.37
CA CYS A 168 -20.59 29.92 11.38
C CYS A 168 -19.77 28.73 11.89
N GLY A 169 -18.70 28.34 11.17
CA GLY A 169 -17.85 27.21 11.54
C GLY A 169 -16.45 27.34 10.96
#